data_AF-A0A9D1EBK7-F1
#
_entry.id   AF-A0A9D1EBK7-F1
#
_cell.length_a   1.000
_cell.length_b   1.000
_cell.length_c   1.000
_cell.angle_alpha   90.00
_cell.angle_beta   90.00
_cell.angle_gamma   90.00
#
_symmetry.space_group_name_H-M   'P 1'
#
loop_
_entity.id
_entity.type
_entity.pdbx_description
1 polymer ?
#
loop_
_entity_poly.entity_id
_entity_poly.type
_entity_poly.pdbx_seq_one_letter_code
_entity_poly.pdbx_strand_id
1 'polypeptide(L)'
;MSAFEQMSDEEIIAAYRRGEESAIDFICQKYKPLVLKRAKAMFLAGGETDDLIQEGMLGLFKAIRDFEPERGIPFSSFAQLCVSRQIQKAVETSNRKKNQPLNAYISISDPGETGDGLTEELLRADHAVNPEQMMIDTESMEQTKKKVMGSLSSLEAQVLKLHLQGYDYHAIARKLNRSEKAIDNALQRIRQKARQIL
;
A
#
# COMPACT_ATOMS: atom_id res chain seq x y z
N MET A 1 26.20 3.95 29.24
CA MET A 1 26.56 3.41 27.92
C MET A 1 26.13 1.96 27.92
N SER A 2 25.15 1.64 27.09
CA SER A 2 24.67 0.26 26.93
C SER A 2 25.78 -0.59 26.29
N ALA A 3 25.97 -1.83 26.72
CA ALA A 3 26.96 -2.75 26.14
C ALA A 3 26.77 -2.94 24.62
N PHE A 4 25.53 -2.72 24.12
CA PHE A 4 25.16 -2.82 22.72
C PHE A 4 25.65 -1.66 21.84
N GLU A 5 26.10 -0.53 22.41
CA GLU A 5 26.55 0.65 21.62
C GLU A 5 27.80 0.37 20.78
N GLN A 6 28.63 -0.58 21.20
CA GLN A 6 29.86 -0.95 20.50
C GLN A 6 29.70 -2.18 19.60
N MET A 7 28.51 -2.81 19.61
CA MET A 7 28.22 -4.01 18.84
C MET A 7 27.63 -3.63 17.46
N SER A 8 27.92 -4.47 16.47
CA SER A 8 27.23 -4.44 15.18
C SER A 8 25.76 -4.86 15.32
N ASP A 9 24.93 -4.50 14.32
CA ASP A 9 23.52 -4.88 14.35
C ASP A 9 23.34 -6.40 14.34
N GLU A 10 24.20 -7.10 13.61
CA GLU A 10 24.25 -8.55 13.50
C GLU A 10 24.56 -9.20 14.86
N GLU A 11 25.50 -8.65 15.62
CA GLU A 11 25.86 -9.13 16.96
C GLU A 11 24.73 -8.90 17.98
N ILE A 12 24.04 -7.76 17.90
CA ILE A 12 22.89 -7.44 18.75
C ILE A 12 21.73 -8.41 18.47
N ILE A 13 21.45 -8.71 17.20
CA ILE A 13 20.43 -9.70 16.82
C ILE A 13 20.84 -11.10 17.28
N ALA A 14 22.12 -11.45 17.19
CA ALA A 14 22.63 -12.70 17.70
C ALA A 14 22.48 -12.80 19.24
N ALA A 15 22.64 -11.70 19.97
CA ALA A 15 22.39 -11.65 21.42
C ALA A 15 20.91 -11.88 21.75
N TYR A 16 19.99 -11.24 21.02
CA TYR A 16 18.56 -11.50 21.13
C TYR A 16 18.23 -12.99 20.91
N ARG A 17 18.84 -13.63 19.90
CA ARG A 17 18.66 -15.08 19.63
C ARG A 17 19.19 -15.99 20.73
N ARG A 18 20.15 -15.52 21.53
CA ARG A 18 20.65 -16.23 22.72
C ARG A 18 19.77 -16.03 23.96
N GLY A 19 18.67 -15.29 23.84
CA GLY A 19 17.71 -15.03 24.92
C GLY A 19 17.93 -13.71 25.66
N GLU A 20 18.83 -12.84 25.19
CA GLU A 20 19.03 -11.52 25.79
C GLU A 20 17.97 -10.54 25.28
N GLU A 21 16.85 -10.43 26.00
CA GLU A 21 15.71 -9.62 25.57
C GLU A 21 16.03 -8.12 25.46
N SER A 22 16.93 -7.59 26.30
CA SER A 22 17.35 -6.18 26.25
C SER A 22 17.96 -5.76 24.90
N ALA A 23 18.47 -6.71 24.11
CA ALA A 23 18.96 -6.46 22.77
C ALA A 23 17.84 -6.01 21.81
N ILE A 24 16.60 -6.50 22.00
CA ILE A 24 15.48 -6.15 21.12
C ILE A 24 15.06 -4.69 21.30
N ASP A 25 15.02 -4.22 22.54
CA ASP A 25 14.67 -2.84 22.87
C ASP A 25 15.71 -1.89 22.30
N PHE A 26 16.99 -2.24 22.46
CA PHE A 26 18.08 -1.44 21.94
C PHE A 26 18.03 -1.31 20.41
N ILE A 27 17.88 -2.42 19.68
CA ILE A 27 17.84 -2.37 18.22
C ILE A 27 16.56 -1.70 17.71
N CYS A 28 15.42 -1.89 18.38
CA CYS A 28 14.19 -1.17 18.06
C CYS A 28 14.36 0.34 18.25
N GLN A 29 14.99 0.78 19.34
CA GLN A 29 15.26 2.18 19.62
C GLN A 29 16.20 2.78 18.55
N LYS A 30 17.27 2.04 18.18
CA LYS A 30 18.24 2.44 17.15
C LYS A 30 17.58 2.67 15.79
N TYR A 31 16.63 1.82 15.41
CA TYR A 31 15.96 1.86 14.11
C TYR A 31 14.64 2.64 14.09
N LYS A 32 14.12 3.07 15.25
CA LYS A 32 12.90 3.91 15.34
C LYS A 32 12.94 5.17 14.45
N PRO A 33 14.05 5.93 14.33
CA PRO A 33 14.11 7.08 13.43
C PRO A 33 13.89 6.72 11.95
N LEU A 34 14.34 5.54 11.50
CA LEU A 34 14.09 5.04 10.15
C LEU A 34 12.59 4.82 9.94
N VAL A 35 11.93 4.17 10.90
CA VAL A 35 10.48 3.93 10.85
C VAL A 35 9.70 5.24 10.79
N LEU A 36 10.02 6.18 11.69
CA LEU A 36 9.40 7.52 11.72
C LEU A 36 9.55 8.25 10.37
N LYS A 37 10.77 8.24 9.80
CA LYS A 37 11.03 8.88 8.51
C LYS A 37 10.22 8.26 7.38
N ARG A 38 10.07 6.93 7.36
CA ARG A 38 9.32 6.20 6.33
C ARG A 38 7.82 6.41 6.48
N ALA A 39 7.29 6.36 7.69
CA ALA A 39 5.88 6.58 7.97
C ALA A 39 5.43 8.01 7.61
N LYS A 40 6.21 9.02 8.03
CA LYS A 40 5.92 10.45 7.72
C LYS A 40 5.97 10.79 6.23
N ALA A 41 6.66 9.98 5.42
CA ALA A 41 6.72 10.17 3.97
C ALA A 41 5.49 9.60 3.24
N MET A 42 4.59 8.93 3.94
CA MET A 42 3.42 8.26 3.38
C MET A 42 2.15 8.93 3.89
N PHE A 43 1.11 8.90 3.07
CA PHE A 43 -0.22 9.40 3.42
C PHE A 43 -1.15 8.22 3.67
N LEU A 44 -1.75 8.17 4.86
CA LEU A 44 -2.80 7.21 5.21
C LEU A 44 -4.15 7.92 5.12
N ALA A 45 -4.94 7.59 4.11
CA ALA A 45 -6.27 8.17 3.96
C ALA A 45 -7.20 7.65 5.06
N GLY A 46 -7.71 8.55 5.91
CA GLY A 46 -8.64 8.20 6.99
C GLY A 46 -7.99 7.49 8.19
N GLY A 47 -6.66 7.56 8.33
CA GLY A 47 -5.94 7.05 9.50
C GLY A 47 -4.83 8.01 9.93
N GLU A 48 -4.18 7.70 11.05
CA GLU A 48 -3.17 8.56 11.64
C GLU A 48 -1.76 8.15 11.18
N THR A 49 -0.81 9.09 11.21
CA THR A 49 0.60 8.76 10.95
C THR A 49 1.11 7.74 11.97
N ASP A 50 0.54 7.75 13.18
CA ASP A 50 0.87 6.82 14.26
C ASP A 50 0.52 5.37 13.90
N ASP A 51 -0.55 5.12 13.12
CA ASP A 51 -0.86 3.77 12.61
C ASP A 51 0.23 3.26 11.67
N LEU A 52 0.75 4.14 10.80
CA LEU A 52 1.86 3.80 9.91
C LEU A 52 3.16 3.58 10.67
N ILE A 53 3.37 4.30 11.77
CA ILE A 53 4.53 4.09 12.65
C ILE A 53 4.44 2.69 13.27
N GLN A 54 3.27 2.29 13.78
CA GLN A 54 3.07 0.96 14.36
C GLN A 54 3.27 -0.15 13.34
N GLU A 55 2.70 -0.01 12.14
CA GLU A 55 2.93 -0.95 11.04
C GLU A 55 4.41 -1.00 10.65
N GLY A 56 5.09 0.14 10.62
CA GLY A 56 6.53 0.18 10.38
C GLY A 56 7.35 -0.52 11.47
N MET A 57 6.99 -0.36 12.75
CA MET A 57 7.62 -1.06 13.87
C MET A 57 7.38 -2.57 13.79
N LEU A 58 6.19 -3.01 13.37
CA LEU A 58 5.91 -4.43 13.10
C LEU A 58 6.79 -4.98 11.96
N GLY A 59 7.04 -4.17 10.92
CA GLY A 59 7.98 -4.50 9.84
C GLY A 59 9.42 -4.64 10.33
N LEU A 60 9.85 -3.77 11.26
CA LEU A 60 11.16 -3.87 11.90
C LEU A 60 11.28 -5.12 12.77
N PHE A 61 10.26 -5.44 13.56
CA PHE A 61 10.25 -6.64 14.41
C PHE A 61 10.38 -7.92 13.58
N LYS A 62 9.64 -8.01 12.47
CA LYS A 62 9.79 -9.11 11.51
C LYS A 62 11.20 -9.18 10.93
N ALA A 63 11.80 -8.03 10.61
CA ALA A 63 13.17 -7.99 10.12
C ALA A 63 14.16 -8.55 11.16
N ILE A 64 14.04 -8.18 12.44
CA ILE A 64 14.90 -8.67 13.53
C ILE A 64 14.78 -10.19 13.66
N ARG A 65 13.53 -10.70 13.66
CA ARG A 65 13.25 -12.14 13.78
C ARG A 65 13.82 -12.94 12.61
N ASP A 66 13.55 -12.48 11.38
CA ASP A 66 13.75 -13.24 10.15
C ASP A 66 15.14 -12.98 9.50
N PHE A 67 15.99 -12.14 10.10
CA PHE A 67 17.29 -11.77 9.52
C PHE A 67 18.28 -12.94 9.48
N GLU A 68 18.81 -13.26 8.31
CA GLU A 68 19.81 -14.32 8.14
C GLU A 68 21.16 -13.72 7.72
N PRO A 69 22.19 -13.68 8.60
CA PRO A 69 23.48 -13.06 8.28
C PRO A 69 24.22 -13.79 7.14
N GLU A 70 23.96 -15.08 6.95
CA GLU A 70 24.57 -15.91 5.90
C GLU A 70 24.21 -15.44 4.47
N ARG A 71 23.13 -14.65 4.32
CA ARG A 71 22.72 -14.09 3.02
C ARG A 71 23.61 -12.93 2.54
N GLY A 72 24.54 -12.45 3.38
CA GLY A 72 25.51 -11.40 3.01
C GLY A 72 24.91 -10.01 2.82
N ILE A 73 23.66 -9.79 3.24
CA ILE A 73 23.00 -8.48 3.20
C ILE A 73 23.09 -7.86 4.59
N PRO A 74 23.57 -6.61 4.75
CA PRO A 74 23.60 -5.94 6.05
C PRO A 74 22.20 -5.79 6.64
N PHE A 75 22.06 -5.94 7.97
CA PHE A 75 20.75 -5.83 8.63
C PHE A 75 20.04 -4.50 8.32
N SER A 76 20.78 -3.40 8.27
CA SER A 76 20.25 -2.07 7.96
C SER A 76 19.48 -2.01 6.64
N SER A 77 19.99 -2.68 5.61
CA SER A 77 19.35 -2.76 4.28
C SER A 77 18.11 -3.63 4.31
N PHE A 78 18.17 -4.75 5.04
CA PHE A 78 17.04 -5.65 5.23
C PHE A 78 15.90 -5.00 6.02
N ALA A 79 16.21 -4.33 7.13
CA ALA A 79 15.28 -3.58 7.95
C ALA A 79 14.58 -2.48 7.13
N GLN A 80 15.33 -1.72 6.33
CA GLN A 80 14.74 -0.71 5.44
C GLN A 80 13.73 -1.31 4.46
N LEU A 81 14.03 -2.47 3.87
CA LEU A 81 13.15 -3.16 2.94
C LEU A 81 11.86 -3.63 3.63
N CYS A 82 11.97 -4.31 4.77
CA CYS A 82 10.82 -4.83 5.51
C CYS A 82 9.92 -3.72 6.05
N VAL A 83 10.50 -2.67 6.65
CA VAL A 83 9.74 -1.50 7.13
C VAL A 83 8.99 -0.84 5.97
N SER A 84 9.66 -0.61 4.84
CA SER A 84 9.03 0.03 3.68
C SER A 84 7.87 -0.80 3.12
N ARG A 85 8.06 -2.12 2.97
CA ARG A 85 7.02 -3.04 2.47
C ARG A 85 5.83 -3.11 3.41
N GLN A 86 6.06 -3.17 4.72
CA GLN A 86 4.98 -3.27 5.71
C GLN A 86 4.14 -1.99 5.71
N ILE A 87 4.77 -0.81 5.70
CA ILE A 87 4.06 0.49 5.60
C ILE A 87 3.30 0.60 4.27
N GLN A 88 3.93 0.24 3.14
CA GLN A 88 3.26 0.25 1.83
C GLN A 88 2.03 -0.66 1.81
N LYS A 89 2.15 -1.88 2.34
CA LYS A 89 1.04 -2.82 2.44
C LYS A 89 -0.09 -2.28 3.31
N ALA A 90 0.22 -1.60 4.42
CA ALA A 90 -0.79 -0.97 5.27
C ALA A 90 -1.55 0.13 4.52
N VAL A 91 -0.84 1.00 3.80
CA VAL A 91 -1.43 2.04 2.95
C VAL A 91 -2.31 1.43 1.84
N GLU A 92 -1.79 0.44 1.13
CA GLU A 92 -2.54 -0.27 0.08
C GLU A 92 -3.79 -0.97 0.62
N THR A 93 -3.70 -1.57 1.80
CA THR A 93 -4.82 -2.26 2.44
C THR A 93 -5.87 -1.26 2.90
N SER A 94 -5.47 -0.13 3.50
CA SER A 94 -6.40 0.94 3.88
C SER A 94 -7.10 1.55 2.66
N ASN A 95 -6.33 1.86 1.62
CA ASN A 95 -6.88 2.35 0.35
C ASN A 95 -7.82 1.32 -0.28
N ARG A 96 -7.50 0.02 -0.20
CA ARG A 96 -8.38 -1.05 -0.69
C ARG A 96 -9.63 -1.17 0.15
N LYS A 97 -9.56 -1.07 1.48
CA LYS A 97 -10.73 -1.08 2.39
C LYS A 97 -11.66 0.09 2.12
N LYS A 98 -11.12 1.30 1.93
CA LYS A 98 -11.91 2.45 1.47
C LYS A 98 -12.57 2.21 0.11
N ASN A 99 -11.85 1.53 -0.80
CA ASN A 99 -12.37 1.14 -2.10
C ASN A 99 -13.12 -0.21 -2.06
N GLN A 100 -13.31 -0.83 -0.90
CA GLN A 100 -13.95 -2.12 -0.73
C GLN A 100 -15.47 -2.00 -0.85
N PRO A 101 -16.18 -0.97 -0.35
CA PRO A 101 -17.57 -0.75 -0.74
C PRO A 101 -17.75 -0.56 -2.26
N LEU A 102 -16.75 -0.03 -2.97
CA LEU A 102 -16.75 0.08 -4.45
C LEU A 102 -16.45 -1.25 -5.16
N ASN A 103 -15.68 -2.17 -4.54
CA ASN A 103 -15.31 -3.47 -5.10
C ASN A 103 -16.20 -4.63 -4.60
N ALA A 104 -16.99 -4.40 -3.54
CA ALA A 104 -17.95 -5.33 -2.96
C ALA A 104 -19.33 -5.20 -3.61
N TYR A 105 -19.43 -4.57 -4.78
CA TYR A 105 -20.57 -4.72 -5.68
C TYR A 105 -20.52 -6.13 -6.29
N ILE A 106 -20.74 -7.13 -5.43
CA ILE A 106 -21.23 -8.42 -5.86
C ILE A 106 -22.64 -8.14 -6.38
N SER A 107 -22.86 -8.49 -7.64
CA SER A 107 -24.14 -8.37 -8.32
C SER A 107 -25.26 -8.90 -7.42
N ILE A 108 -26.31 -8.11 -7.18
CA ILE A 108 -27.52 -8.47 -6.41
C ILE A 108 -28.40 -9.44 -7.25
N SER A 109 -27.79 -10.40 -7.92
CA SER A 109 -28.45 -11.32 -8.84
C SER A 109 -27.96 -12.75 -8.61
N ASP A 110 -27.94 -13.17 -7.36
CA ASP A 110 -28.14 -14.59 -7.07
C ASP A 110 -28.79 -14.77 -5.68
N PRO A 111 -30.10 -15.06 -5.60
CA PRO A 111 -30.74 -15.51 -4.38
C PRO A 111 -30.42 -17.00 -4.19
N GLY A 112 -29.20 -17.29 -3.74
CA GLY A 112 -28.74 -18.65 -3.44
C GLY A 112 -28.63 -18.87 -1.94
N GLU A 113 -29.50 -19.73 -1.43
CA GLU A 113 -29.70 -20.13 -0.04
C GLU A 113 -28.45 -20.65 0.67
N THR A 114 -28.06 -20.04 1.79
CA THR A 114 -27.65 -20.62 3.10
C THR A 114 -27.11 -19.45 3.93
N GLY A 115 -27.77 -19.03 5.00
CA GLY A 115 -27.92 -19.80 6.22
C GLY A 115 -26.95 -19.24 7.27
N ASP A 116 -27.53 -18.48 8.20
CA ASP A 116 -27.12 -18.32 9.61
C ASP A 116 -26.35 -17.05 10.03
N GLY A 117 -27.12 -16.09 10.55
CA GLY A 117 -26.85 -15.29 11.77
C GLY A 117 -25.69 -14.29 11.82
N LEU A 118 -24.60 -14.49 11.09
CA LEU A 118 -23.37 -13.71 11.25
C LEU A 118 -23.29 -12.47 10.35
N THR A 119 -24.11 -12.41 9.30
CA THR A 119 -24.16 -11.29 8.36
C THR A 119 -24.90 -10.08 8.91
N GLU A 120 -25.92 -10.28 9.75
CA GLU A 120 -26.79 -9.19 10.19
C GLU A 120 -26.19 -8.35 11.33
N GLU A 121 -25.34 -8.95 12.17
CA GLU A 121 -24.66 -8.24 13.27
C GLU A 121 -23.44 -7.45 12.80
N LEU A 122 -22.75 -7.91 11.74
CA LEU A 122 -21.71 -7.13 11.04
C LEU A 122 -22.29 -5.96 10.21
N LEU A 123 -23.56 -6.03 9.81
CA LEU A 123 -24.24 -4.96 9.07
C LEU A 123 -24.74 -3.81 9.96
N ARG A 124 -24.83 -3.99 11.28
CA ARG A 124 -25.34 -2.93 12.18
C ARG A 124 -24.24 -2.01 12.73
N ALA A 125 -22.97 -2.41 12.69
CA ALA A 125 -21.90 -1.67 13.34
C ALA A 125 -21.33 -0.50 12.51
N ASP A 126 -21.58 -0.41 11.20
CA ASP A 126 -20.91 0.58 10.32
C ASP A 126 -21.85 1.35 9.37
N HIS A 127 -23.16 1.11 9.41
CA HIS A 127 -24.12 1.78 8.52
C HIS A 127 -24.87 2.94 9.20
N ALA A 128 -24.15 4.05 9.38
CA ALA A 128 -24.71 5.37 9.10
C ALA A 128 -24.16 5.90 7.75
N VAL A 129 -24.07 5.03 6.74
CA VAL A 129 -23.74 5.46 5.37
C VAL A 129 -25.04 6.00 4.76
N ASN A 130 -25.17 7.32 4.77
CA ASN A 130 -26.33 8.03 4.23
C ASN A 130 -26.47 7.76 2.71
N PRO A 131 -27.63 7.27 2.21
CA PRO A 131 -27.85 7.01 0.79
C PRO A 131 -27.65 8.25 -0.10
N GLU A 132 -27.86 9.46 0.44
CA GLU A 132 -27.57 10.73 -0.25
C GLU A 132 -26.07 10.89 -0.52
N GLN A 133 -25.22 10.50 0.44
CA GLN A 133 -23.77 10.56 0.31
C GLN A 133 -23.24 9.56 -0.74
N MET A 134 -23.84 8.36 -0.83
CA MET A 134 -23.49 7.41 -1.89
C MET A 134 -23.85 7.94 -3.29
N MET A 135 -25.00 8.59 -3.45
CA MET A 135 -25.39 9.15 -4.76
C MET A 135 -24.42 10.27 -5.17
N ILE A 136 -24.05 11.15 -4.25
CA ILE A 136 -23.09 12.23 -4.46
C ILE A 136 -21.69 11.67 -4.82
N ASP A 137 -21.22 10.66 -4.10
CA ASP A 137 -19.88 10.08 -4.34
C ASP A 137 -19.81 9.33 -5.68
N THR A 138 -20.88 8.62 -6.07
CA THR A 138 -20.95 7.91 -7.35
C THR A 138 -20.98 8.89 -8.53
N GLU A 139 -21.74 9.97 -8.40
CA GLU A 139 -21.81 11.03 -9.41
C GLU A 139 -20.49 11.77 -9.54
N SER A 140 -19.86 12.14 -8.42
CA SER A 140 -18.57 12.83 -8.40
C SER A 140 -17.45 11.97 -8.98
N MET A 141 -17.45 10.66 -8.72
CA MET A 141 -16.50 9.70 -9.29
C MET A 141 -16.67 9.54 -10.82
N GLU A 142 -17.90 9.39 -11.30
CA GLU A 142 -18.17 9.29 -12.75
C GLU A 142 -17.87 10.62 -13.47
N GLN A 143 -18.16 11.77 -12.86
CA GLN A 143 -17.76 13.06 -13.39
C GLN A 143 -16.23 13.22 -13.47
N THR A 144 -15.51 12.79 -12.43
CA THR A 144 -14.04 12.83 -12.39
C THR A 144 -13.45 11.90 -13.44
N LYS A 145 -13.93 10.67 -13.53
CA LYS A 145 -13.56 9.69 -14.56
C LYS A 145 -13.82 10.23 -15.96
N LYS A 146 -14.97 10.86 -16.21
CA LYS A 146 -15.32 11.46 -17.50
C LYS A 146 -14.41 12.64 -17.85
N LYS A 147 -14.07 13.50 -16.89
CA LYS A 147 -13.10 14.59 -17.07
C LYS A 147 -11.70 14.07 -17.39
N VAL A 148 -11.22 13.08 -16.63
CA VAL A 148 -9.91 12.46 -16.87
C VAL A 148 -9.89 11.82 -18.24
N MET A 149 -10.83 10.92 -18.56
CA MET A 149 -10.88 10.24 -19.86
C MET A 149 -11.08 11.21 -21.03
N GLY A 150 -11.83 12.30 -20.85
CA GLY A 150 -12.02 13.34 -21.86
C GLY A 150 -10.79 14.22 -22.12
N SER A 151 -9.86 14.29 -21.17
CA SER A 151 -8.60 15.03 -21.31
C SER A 151 -7.49 14.23 -22.02
N LEU A 152 -7.65 12.91 -22.13
CA LEU A 152 -6.66 12.02 -22.73
C LEU A 152 -6.80 12.01 -24.26
N SER A 153 -5.66 11.97 -24.95
CA SER A 153 -5.64 11.65 -26.38
C SER A 153 -6.06 10.19 -26.61
N SER A 154 -6.43 9.85 -27.86
CA SER A 154 -6.81 8.48 -28.24
C SER A 154 -5.74 7.44 -27.87
N LEU A 155 -4.46 7.77 -28.01
CA LEU A 155 -3.35 6.90 -27.63
C LEU A 155 -3.23 6.79 -26.10
N GLU A 156 -3.34 7.90 -25.37
CA GLU A 156 -3.26 7.90 -23.90
C GLU A 156 -4.42 7.11 -23.27
N ALA A 157 -5.63 7.22 -23.81
CA ALA A 157 -6.78 6.45 -23.36
C ALA A 157 -6.59 4.94 -23.59
N GLN A 158 -6.03 4.54 -24.73
CA GLN A 158 -5.72 3.13 -25.02
C GLN A 158 -4.60 2.58 -24.12
N VAL A 159 -3.55 3.38 -23.88
CA VAL A 159 -2.46 3.03 -22.97
C VAL A 159 -2.98 2.88 -21.54
N LEU A 160 -3.78 3.83 -21.06
CA LEU A 160 -4.39 3.76 -19.72
C LEU A 160 -5.30 2.54 -19.59
N LYS A 161 -6.15 2.27 -20.59
CA LYS A 161 -7.04 1.09 -20.57
C LYS A 161 -6.28 -0.21 -20.45
N LEU A 162 -5.23 -0.42 -21.26
CA LEU A 162 -4.42 -1.63 -21.20
C LEU A 162 -3.62 -1.71 -19.90
N HIS A 163 -3.14 -0.58 -19.38
CA HIS A 163 -2.44 -0.56 -18.10
C HIS A 163 -3.36 -0.95 -16.93
N LEU A 164 -4.60 -0.46 -16.92
CA LEU A 164 -5.63 -0.84 -15.93
C LEU A 164 -6.06 -2.31 -16.04
N GLN A 165 -5.91 -2.91 -17.23
CA GLN A 165 -6.10 -4.34 -17.45
C GLN A 165 -4.90 -5.20 -17.01
N GLY A 166 -3.86 -4.58 -16.42
CA GLY A 166 -2.71 -5.28 -15.85
C GLY A 166 -1.57 -5.55 -16.84
N TYR A 167 -1.60 -4.99 -18.04
CA TYR A 167 -0.49 -5.14 -18.99
C TYR A 167 0.71 -4.25 -18.60
N ASP A 168 1.91 -4.82 -18.70
CA ASP A 168 3.15 -4.05 -18.59
C ASP A 168 3.39 -3.15 -19.82
N TYR A 169 4.23 -2.12 -19.67
CA TYR A 169 4.43 -1.14 -20.73
C TYR A 169 5.09 -1.73 -22.00
N HIS A 170 5.86 -2.81 -21.88
CA HIS A 170 6.44 -3.53 -23.02
C HIS A 170 5.35 -4.30 -23.79
N ALA A 171 4.42 -4.94 -23.09
CA ALA A 171 3.27 -5.63 -23.65
C ALA A 171 2.28 -4.65 -24.30
N ILE A 172 2.11 -3.46 -23.71
CA ILE A 172 1.34 -2.36 -24.30
C ILE A 172 2.01 -1.86 -25.58
N ALA A 173 3.32 -1.67 -25.58
CA ALA A 173 4.09 -1.26 -26.76
C ALA A 173 3.91 -2.23 -27.92
N ARG A 174 4.01 -3.54 -27.64
CA ARG A 174 3.74 -4.61 -28.62
C ARG A 174 2.29 -4.59 -29.11
N LYS A 175 1.30 -4.50 -28.21
CA LYS A 175 -0.13 -4.52 -28.58
C LYS A 175 -0.57 -3.32 -29.40
N LEU A 176 -0.02 -2.13 -29.11
CA LEU A 176 -0.35 -0.90 -29.83
C LEU A 176 0.53 -0.67 -31.06
N ASN A 177 1.48 -1.57 -31.32
CA ASN A 177 2.51 -1.43 -32.36
C ASN A 177 3.21 -0.06 -32.30
N ARG A 178 3.63 0.33 -31.09
CA ARG A 178 4.33 1.59 -30.79
C ARG A 178 5.65 1.30 -30.07
N SER A 179 6.57 2.26 -30.13
CA SER A 179 7.82 2.16 -29.36
C SER A 179 7.55 2.28 -27.87
N GLU A 180 8.37 1.62 -27.06
CA GLU A 180 8.31 1.70 -25.59
C GLU A 180 8.42 3.14 -25.09
N LYS A 181 9.27 3.94 -25.75
CA LYS A 181 9.40 5.39 -25.50
C LYS A 181 8.08 6.15 -25.71
N ALA A 182 7.28 5.76 -26.71
CA ALA A 182 5.98 6.38 -26.94
C ALA A 182 4.96 6.02 -25.85
N ILE A 183 5.02 4.78 -25.32
CA ILE A 183 4.18 4.33 -24.21
C ILE A 183 4.57 5.00 -22.90
N ASP A 184 5.86 5.11 -22.60
CA ASP A 184 6.35 5.82 -21.42
C ASP A 184 5.95 7.30 -21.44
N ASN A 185 6.16 7.99 -22.57
CA ASN A 185 5.71 9.37 -22.77
C ASN A 185 4.18 9.52 -22.59
N ALA A 186 3.39 8.53 -23.04
CA ALA A 186 1.96 8.53 -22.83
C ALA A 186 1.60 8.38 -21.34
N LEU A 187 2.24 7.45 -20.61
CA LEU A 187 2.05 7.26 -19.17
C LEU A 187 2.44 8.50 -18.35
N GLN A 188 3.53 9.17 -18.72
CA GLN A 188 3.92 10.43 -18.09
C GLN A 188 2.86 11.52 -18.27
N ARG A 189 2.37 11.72 -19.51
CA ARG A 189 1.30 12.69 -19.80
C ARG A 189 -0.02 12.34 -19.12
N ILE A 190 -0.39 11.07 -19.04
CA ILE A 190 -1.57 10.61 -18.31
C ILE A 190 -1.47 10.99 -16.82
N ARG A 191 -0.33 10.73 -16.17
CA ARG A 191 -0.12 11.11 -14.75
C ARG A 191 -0.19 12.63 -14.55
N GLN A 192 0.37 13.40 -15.47
CA GLN A 192 0.34 14.87 -15.41
C GLN A 192 -1.09 15.41 -15.55
N LYS A 193 -1.86 14.90 -16.50
CA LYS A 193 -3.27 15.30 -16.72
C LYS A 193 -4.18 14.88 -15.57
N ALA A 194 -3.99 13.66 -15.04
CA ALA A 194 -4.75 13.19 -13.88
C ALA A 194 -4.52 14.09 -12.65
N ARG A 195 -3.27 14.52 -12.40
CA ARG A 195 -2.93 15.44 -11.30
C ARG A 195 -3.49 16.87 -11.46
N GLN A 196 -3.90 17.27 -12.65
CA GLN A 196 -4.51 18.58 -12.89
C GLN A 196 -6.04 18.55 -12.69
N ILE A 197 -6.64 17.36 -12.68
CA ILE A 197 -8.10 17.15 -12.62
C ILE A 197 -8.53 16.67 -11.22
N LEU A 198 -7.64 15.95 -10.53
CA LEU A 198 -7.77 15.52 -9.12
C LEU A 198 -7.28 16.62 -8.18
#